data_AF-A0A9Q3BDG9-F1
#
_entry.id   AF-A0A9Q3BDG9-F1
#
_cell.length_a   1.000
_cell.length_b   1.000
_cell.length_c   1.000
_cell.angle_alpha   90.00
_cell.angle_beta   90.00
_cell.angle_gamma   90.00
#
_symmetry.space_group_name_H-M   'P 1'
#
loop_
_entity.id
_entity.type
_entity.pdbx_description
1 polymer ?
#
loop_
_entity_poly.entity_id
_entity_poly.type
_entity_poly.pdbx_seq_one_letter_code
_entity_poly.pdbx_strand_id
1 'polypeptide(L)'
;MTHNQIEIGCDRSGTPNTNKNSSKTVTSRNLDCPFRLYSRKYAKKTTWTLKVKNPEHSHDATENIMAHPSFRKFNEQETSQISQMSESLLLPRQI
;
A
#
# COMPACT_ATOMS: atom_id res chain seq x y z
N MET A 1 23.87 5.79 -0.06
CA MET A 1 23.07 7.03 -0.06
C MET A 1 22.04 6.94 1.06
N THR A 2 22.15 7.74 2.12
CA THR A 2 21.14 7.76 3.20
C THR A 2 19.96 8.61 2.76
N HIS A 3 18.82 7.97 2.47
CA HIS A 3 17.57 8.65 2.17
C HIS A 3 17.05 9.30 3.46
N ASN A 4 17.54 10.50 3.77
CA ASN A 4 17.10 11.29 4.92
C ASN A 4 15.72 11.93 4.70
N GLN A 5 15.08 11.67 3.56
CA GLN A 5 13.81 12.21 3.14
C GLN A 5 12.99 11.15 2.41
N ILE A 6 11.70 11.08 2.73
CA ILE A 6 10.73 10.14 2.14
C ILE A 6 9.44 10.91 1.86
N GLU A 7 8.85 10.73 0.68
CA GLU A 7 7.48 11.16 0.39
C GLU A 7 6.54 9.96 0.57
N ILE A 8 5.43 10.15 1.28
CA ILE A 8 4.44 9.12 1.58
C ILE A 8 3.11 9.60 0.98
N GLY A 9 2.47 8.75 0.17
CA GLY A 9 1.18 9.04 -0.45
C GLY A 9 0.03 8.21 0.12
N CYS A 10 -1.20 8.59 -0.22
CA CYS A 10 -2.37 7.76 0.01
C CYS A 10 -2.29 6.46 -0.79
N ASP A 11 -2.83 5.37 -0.26
CA ASP A 11 -2.90 4.07 -0.89
C ASP A 11 -3.73 4.03 -2.20
N ARG A 12 -4.53 5.08 -2.47
CA ARG A 12 -5.27 5.30 -3.71
C ARG A 12 -4.61 6.30 -4.66
N SER A 13 -3.36 6.71 -4.41
CA SER A 13 -2.69 7.75 -5.20
C SER A 13 -2.07 7.30 -6.52
N GLY A 14 -2.23 6.03 -6.89
CA GLY A 14 -1.88 5.60 -8.24
C GLY A 14 -2.88 6.13 -9.26
N THR A 15 -2.51 6.08 -10.54
CA THR A 15 -3.43 6.33 -11.63
C THR A 15 -4.26 5.08 -11.91
N PRO A 16 -5.57 5.21 -12.20
CA PRO A 16 -6.37 4.10 -12.70
C PRO A 16 -5.75 3.52 -13.97
N ASN A 17 -5.74 2.20 -14.10
CA ASN A 17 -5.31 1.58 -15.35
C ASN A 17 -6.44 1.69 -16.38
N THR A 18 -6.25 2.54 -17.39
CA THR A 18 -7.22 2.79 -18.47
C THR A 18 -6.94 1.97 -19.73
N ASN A 19 -6.07 0.96 -19.66
CA ASN A 19 -5.66 0.20 -20.85
C ASN A 19 -6.85 -0.60 -21.41
N LYS A 20 -7.46 -0.08 -22.48
CA LYS A 20 -8.67 -0.62 -23.13
C LYS A 20 -8.41 -1.93 -23.89
N ASN A 21 -7.15 -2.33 -24.06
CA ASN A 21 -6.76 -3.52 -24.83
C ASN A 21 -6.80 -4.84 -24.04
N SER A 22 -7.15 -4.83 -22.74
CA SER A 22 -7.40 -6.08 -22.01
C SER A 22 -8.87 -6.45 -22.04
N SER A 23 -9.18 -7.68 -22.47
CA SER A 23 -10.51 -8.28 -22.39
C SER A 23 -11.04 -8.46 -20.95
N LYS A 24 -10.22 -8.14 -19.93
CA LYS A 24 -10.58 -8.17 -18.52
C LYS A 24 -11.00 -6.77 -18.09
N THR A 25 -12.20 -6.64 -17.52
CA THR A 25 -12.62 -5.46 -16.75
C THR A 25 -11.73 -5.37 -15.50
N VAL A 26 -10.68 -4.56 -15.58
CA VAL A 26 -9.84 -4.28 -14.41
C VAL A 26 -10.48 -3.14 -13.63
N THR A 27 -11.18 -3.46 -12.54
CA THR A 27 -11.60 -2.45 -11.56
C THR A 27 -10.34 -1.94 -10.85
N SER A 28 -9.95 -0.69 -11.11
CA SER A 28 -8.82 -0.07 -10.44
C SER A 28 -9.27 0.61 -9.15
N ARG A 29 -8.57 0.35 -8.04
CA ARG A 29 -8.78 1.03 -6.74
C ARG A 29 -8.10 2.40 -6.67
N ASN A 30 -7.22 2.66 -7.62
CA ASN A 30 -6.48 3.89 -7.76
C ASN A 30 -7.42 5.01 -8.22
N LEU A 31 -7.36 6.17 -7.57
CA LEU A 31 -8.20 7.34 -7.84
C LEU A 31 -7.37 8.61 -8.06
N ASP A 32 -6.07 8.46 -8.28
CA ASP A 32 -5.13 9.58 -8.38
C ASP A 32 -5.23 10.55 -7.19
N CYS A 33 -5.41 9.99 -5.99
CA CYS A 33 -5.58 10.76 -4.77
C CYS A 33 -4.36 11.67 -4.51
N PRO A 34 -4.56 13.00 -4.33
CA PRO A 34 -3.46 13.97 -4.32
C PRO A 34 -2.79 14.13 -2.95
N PHE A 35 -3.28 13.43 -1.92
CA PHE A 35 -2.72 13.45 -0.57
C PHE A 35 -1.24 13.06 -0.54
N ARG A 36 -0.42 13.89 0.12
CA ARG A 36 1.02 13.71 0.24
C ARG A 36 1.53 14.16 1.61
N LEU A 37 2.38 13.32 2.21
CA LEU A 37 3.18 13.60 3.39
C LEU A 37 4.65 13.59 3.02
N TYR A 38 5.42 14.43 3.71
CA TYR A 38 6.85 14.51 3.61
C TYR A 38 7.47 14.16 4.96
N SER A 39 8.37 13.17 4.97
CA SER A 39 9.07 12.71 6.16
C SER A 39 10.55 13.01 6.05
N ARG A 40 11.15 13.59 7.09
CA ARG A 40 12.59 13.88 7.17
C ARG A 40 13.20 13.28 8.42
N LYS A 41 14.29 12.54 8.25
CA LYS A 41 15.10 12.02 9.37
C LYS A 41 16.02 13.11 9.88
N TYR A 42 16.02 13.34 11.19
CA TYR A 42 16.99 14.24 11.79
C TYR A 42 18.36 13.54 11.81
N ALA A 43 19.38 14.06 11.12
CA ALA A 43 20.66 13.35 10.99
C ALA A 43 21.36 13.06 12.33
N LYS A 44 21.09 13.89 13.35
CA LYS A 44 21.71 13.78 14.69
C LYS A 44 20.85 13.04 15.73
N LYS A 45 19.58 12.74 15.42
CA LYS A 45 18.65 12.10 16.37
C LYS A 45 17.92 10.98 15.64
N THR A 46 17.61 9.86 16.32
CA THR A 46 16.80 8.77 15.73
C THR A 46 15.31 9.14 15.60
N THR A 47 15.02 10.39 15.24
CA THR A 47 13.68 10.99 15.20
C THR A 47 13.33 11.39 13.78
N TRP A 48 12.06 11.23 13.43
CA TRP A 48 11.50 11.63 12.14
C TRP A 48 10.51 12.78 12.33
N THR A 49 10.51 13.72 11.39
CA THR A 49 9.49 14.78 11.32
C THR A 49 8.62 14.54 10.10
N LEU A 50 7.32 14.44 10.30
CA LEU A 50 6.33 14.38 9.22
C LEU A 50 5.70 15.76 9.03
N LYS A 51 5.54 16.17 7.77
CA LYS A 51 4.85 17.38 7.35
C LYS A 51 3.85 17.05 6.26
N VAL A 52 2.66 17.63 6.34
CA VAL A 52 1.66 17.51 5.28
C VAL A 52 2.08 18.41 4.12
N LYS A 53 2.21 17.83 2.92
CA LYS A 53 2.47 18.57 1.67
C LYS A 53 1.17 18.90 0.96
N ASN A 54 0.22 17.96 0.95
CA ASN A 54 -1.14 18.18 0.49
C ASN A 54 -2.12 17.42 1.41
N PRO A 55 -3.03 18.10 2.12
CA PRO A 55 -4.00 17.45 3.01
C PRO A 55 -5.21 16.85 2.29
N GLU A 56 -5.44 17.22 1.02
CA GLU A 56 -6.69 16.88 0.32
C GLU A 56 -6.76 15.42 -0.12
N HIS A 57 -7.94 14.82 0.07
CA HIS A 57 -8.27 13.49 -0.45
C HIS A 57 -9.38 13.61 -1.51
N SER A 58 -9.26 12.83 -2.58
CA SER A 58 -10.31 12.72 -3.61
C SER A 58 -11.40 11.69 -3.26
N HIS A 59 -11.43 11.23 -2.01
CA HIS A 59 -12.35 10.21 -1.52
C HIS A 59 -12.52 10.31 -0.01
N ASP A 60 -13.61 9.75 0.50
CA ASP A 60 -13.87 9.69 1.93
C ASP A 60 -12.90 8.73 2.65
N ALA A 61 -12.70 9.00 3.94
CA ALA A 61 -12.03 8.07 4.83
C ALA A 61 -12.79 6.74 4.88
N THR A 62 -12.08 5.63 4.90
CA THR A 62 -12.72 4.31 5.00
C THR A 62 -12.79 3.88 6.46
N GLU A 63 -13.98 3.48 6.92
CA GLU A 63 -14.19 2.97 8.28
C GLU A 63 -13.54 1.58 8.47
N ASN A 64 -13.48 0.80 7.40
CA ASN A 64 -12.88 -0.52 7.41
C ASN A 64 -11.39 -0.44 7.04
N ILE A 65 -10.51 -0.57 8.04
CA ILE A 65 -9.05 -0.59 7.84
C ILE A 65 -8.58 -1.70 6.89
N MET A 66 -9.33 -2.82 6.80
CA MET A 66 -9.03 -3.90 5.85
C MET A 66 -9.30 -3.49 4.41
N ALA A 67 -9.96 -2.36 4.14
CA ALA A 67 -10.05 -1.83 2.78
C ALA A 67 -8.68 -1.41 2.21
N HIS A 68 -7.68 -1.22 3.07
CA HIS A 68 -6.32 -0.86 2.70
C HIS A 68 -5.44 -2.12 2.54
N PRO A 69 -4.83 -2.35 1.36
CA PRO A 69 -4.00 -3.53 1.10
C PRO A 69 -2.82 -3.69 2.05
N SER A 70 -2.29 -2.59 2.60
CA SER A 70 -1.22 -2.60 3.60
C SER A 70 -1.59 -3.38 4.86
N PHE A 71 -2.88 -3.41 5.21
CA PHE A 71 -3.40 -4.12 6.38
C PHE A 71 -3.87 -5.55 6.07
N ARG A 72 -3.88 -5.97 4.79
CA ARG A 72 -4.14 -7.36 4.39
C ARG A 72 -2.86 -8.17 4.18
N LYS A 73 -1.71 -7.59 4.52
CA LYS A 73 -0.43 -8.30 4.41
C LYS A 73 -0.39 -9.38 5.49
N PHE A 74 -0.05 -10.59 5.09
CA PHE A 74 0.22 -11.67 6.02
C PHE A 74 1.43 -11.31 6.90
N ASN A 75 1.37 -11.72 8.15
CA ASN A 75 2.52 -11.68 9.05
C ASN A 75 3.51 -12.81 8.68
N GLU A 76 4.68 -12.83 9.31
CA GLU A 76 5.74 -13.81 8.99
C GLU A 76 5.30 -15.25 9.25
N GLN A 77 4.55 -15.49 10.32
CA GLN A 77 4.04 -16.80 10.67
C GLN A 77 3.00 -17.29 9.64
N GLU A 78 2.04 -16.45 9.28
CA GLU A 78 1.05 -16.73 8.24
C GLU A 78 1.73 -17.01 6.89
N THR A 79 2.74 -16.20 6.55
CA THR A 79 3.52 -16.38 5.31
C THR A 79 4.26 -17.72 5.33
N SER A 80 4.87 -18.10 6.46
CA SER A 80 5.55 -19.38 6.61
C SER A 80 4.59 -20.56 6.47
N GLN A 81 3.39 -20.46 7.09
CA GLN A 81 2.36 -21.48 6.98
C GLN A 81 1.86 -21.63 5.53
N ILE A 82 1.62 -20.52 4.83
CA ILE A 82 1.24 -20.52 3.41
C ILE A 82 2.33 -21.19 2.55
N SER A 83 3.61 -20.93 2.83
CA SER A 83 4.73 -21.60 2.14
C SER A 83 4.70 -23.11 2.35
N GLN A 84 4.57 -23.55 3.61
CA GLN A 84 4.52 -24.98 3.96
C GLN A 84 3.34 -25.70 3.29
N MET A 85 2.16 -25.07 3.28
CA MET A 85 0.96 -25.59 2.60
C MET A 85 1.16 -25.68 1.09
N SER A 86 1.81 -24.67 0.49
CA SER A 86 2.14 -24.66 -0.94
C SER A 86 3.14 -25.75 -1.32
N GLU A 87 4.16 -25.97 -0.49
CA GLU A 87 5.16 -27.03 -0.64
C GLU A 87 4.56 -28.44 -0.45
N SER A 88 3.47 -28.53 0.33
CA SER A 88 2.73 -29.77 0.56
C SER A 88 1.79 -30.16 -0.59
N LEU A 89 1.93 -29.53 -1.77
CA LEU A 89 1.13 -29.77 -2.98
C LEU A 89 -0.38 -29.56 -2.79
N LEU A 90 -0.79 -28.77 -1.78
CA LEU A 90 -2.17 -28.37 -1.63
C LEU A 90 -2.55 -27.46 -2.81
N LEU A 91 -3.75 -27.67 -3.34
CA LEU A 91 -4.26 -26.77 -4.38
C LEU A 91 -4.39 -25.37 -3.78
N PRO A 92 -4.13 -24.29 -4.53
CA PRO A 92 -4.26 -22.92 -4.02
C PRO A 92 -5.63 -22.57 -3.42
N ARG A 93 -6.69 -23.32 -3.73
CA ARG A 93 -8.03 -23.16 -3.14
C ARG A 93 -8.14 -23.75 -1.72
N GLN A 94 -7.21 -24.62 -1.34
CA GLN A 94 -7.14 -25.34 -0.06
C GLN A 94 -6.10 -24.74 0.90
N ILE A 95 -5.44 -23.66 0.47
CA ILE A 95 -4.50 -22.83 1.23
C ILE A 95 -5.25 -21.57 1.65
#